data_AF-A0A1I2RLW4-F1
#
_entry.id   AF-A0A1I2RLW4-F1
#
_cell.length_a   1.000
_cell.length_b   1.000
_cell.length_c   1.000
_cell.angle_alpha   90.00
_cell.angle_beta   90.00
_cell.angle_gamma   90.00
#
_symmetry.space_group_name_H-M   'P 1'
#
loop_
_entity.id
_entity.type
_entity.pdbx_description
1 polymer ?
#
loop_
_entity_poly.entity_id
_entity_poly.type
_entity_poly.pdbx_seq_one_letter_code
_entity_poly.pdbx_strand_id
1 'polypeptide(L)' 'MGFTSYLNTSFDFDSETFETINKVVFDAFIPLRVGYRYQKPEGGFFFRIGYTPFFNVPVRAGKIWSFNPYWAGLSFGKSF' A
#
# COMPACT_ATOMS: atom_id res chain seq x y z
N MET A 1 -0.95 10.24 -10.16
CA MET A 1 0.05 9.39 -9.47
C MET A 1 0.41 10.07 -8.16
N GLY A 2 0.37 9.33 -7.04
CA GLY A 2 0.65 9.89 -5.71
C GLY A 2 2.00 9.44 -5.17
N PHE A 3 2.48 10.09 -4.12
CA PHE A 3 3.64 9.68 -3.33
C PHE A 3 3.22 9.73 -1.86
N THR A 4 3.38 8.62 -1.13
CA THR A 4 2.98 8.52 0.27
C THR A 4 4.18 8.10 1.11
N SER A 5 4.61 8.97 2.02
CA SER A 5 5.64 8.68 3.01
C SER A 5 5.02 8.23 4.33
N TYR A 6 5.68 7.30 5.02
CA TYR A 6 5.26 6.83 6.34
C TYR A 6 6.47 6.47 7.22
N LEU A 7 6.26 6.51 8.53
CA LEU A 7 7.23 6.02 9.50
C LEU A 7 6.98 4.54 9.76
N ASN A 8 8.04 3.75 9.66
CA ASN A 8 8.02 2.33 9.95
C ASN A 8 8.92 2.07 11.17
N THR A 9 8.39 1.38 12.18
CA THR A 9 9.13 1.05 13.40
C THR A 9 9.23 -0.46 13.51
N SER A 10 10.45 -0.97 13.67
CA SER A 10 10.71 -2.39 13.93
C SER A 10 11.47 -2.54 15.23
N PHE A 11 11.21 -3.63 15.93
CA PHE A 11 11.96 -4.04 17.12
C PHE A 11 12.78 -5.25 16.76
N ASP A 12 14.10 -5.13 16.90
CA ASP A 12 15.02 -6.25 16.76
C ASP A 12 15.45 -6.66 18.18
N PHE A 13 15.42 -7.95 18.49
CA PHE A 13 15.85 -8.48 19.78
C PHE A 13 17.24 -9.07 19.62
N ASP A 14 18.20 -8.58 20.41
CA ASP A 14 19.53 -9.15 20.47
C ASP A 14 19.60 -10.20 21.58
N SER A 15 19.79 -11.46 21.20
CA SER A 15 19.87 -12.59 22.13
C SER A 15 21.17 -12.65 22.93
N GLU A 16 22.23 -11.97 22.48
CA GLU A 16 23.54 -11.99 23.16
C GLU A 16 23.61 -10.93 24.26
N THR A 17 23.05 -9.75 24.01
CA THR A 17 23.01 -8.64 24.97
C THR A 17 21.71 -8.56 25.77
N PHE A 18 20.68 -9.33 25.38
CA PHE A 18 19.31 -9.25 25.89
C PHE A 18 18.68 -7.85 25.75
N GLU A 19 19.22 -7.02 24.87
CA GLU A 19 18.72 -5.68 24.61
C GLU A 19 17.68 -5.68 23.49
N THR A 20 16.70 -4.79 23.62
CA THR A 20 15.71 -4.53 22.58
C THR A 20 16.15 -3.31 21.79
N ILE A 21 16.46 -3.49 20.52
CA ILE A 21 16.89 -2.43 19.62
C ILE A 21 15.66 -1.89 18.90
N ASN A 22 15.31 -0.64 19.16
CA ASN A 22 14.26 0.06 18.42
C ASN A 22 14.85 0.71 17.16
N LYS A 23 14.25 0.41 16.00
CA LYS A 23 14.65 0.95 14.71
C LYS A 23 13.47 1.67 14.05
N VAL A 24 13.57 2.98 13.98
CA VAL A 24 12.62 3.83 13.24
C VAL A 24 13.22 4.18 11.87
N VAL A 25 12.46 3.91 10.80
CA VAL A 25 12.87 4.15 9.42
C VAL A 25 11.79 4.92 8.68
N PHE A 26 12.21 5.92 7.91
CA PHE A 26 11.36 6.57 6.92
C PHE A 26 11.26 5.69 5.68
N ASP A 27 10.03 5.34 5.30
CA ASP A 27 9.72 4.62 4.07
C ASP A 27 8.71 5.42 3.25
N ALA A 28 8.61 5.11 1.96
CA ALA A 28 7.60 5.69 1.08
C ALA A 28 7.10 4.66 0.08
N PHE A 29 5.91 4.90 -0.50
CA PHE A 29 5.42 4.12 -1.62
C PHE A 29 4.77 4.98 -2.71
N ILE A 30 4.85 4.50 -3.95
CA ILE A 30 4.22 5.10 -5.13
C ILE A 30 3.12 4.16 -5.62
N PRO A 31 1.83 4.48 -5.43
CA PRO A 31 0.73 3.70 -5.95
C PRO A 31 0.47 4.03 -7.42
N LEU A 32 0.38 2.99 -8.25
CA LEU A 32 -0.27 3.01 -9.56
C LEU A 32 -1.70 2.54 -9.35
N ARG A 33 -2.71 3.20 -9.94
CA ARG A 33 -4.11 2.76 -9.83
C ARG A 33 -4.77 2.77 -11.18
N VAL A 34 -5.37 1.64 -11.53
CA VAL A 34 -6.33 1.51 -12.64
C VAL A 34 -7.59 0.86 -12.09
N GLY A 35 -8.75 1.29 -12.57
CA GLY A 35 -10.00 0.71 -12.12
C GLY A 35 -11.14 1.03 -13.05
N TYR A 36 -12.17 0.19 -12.98
CA TYR A 36 -13.40 0.34 -13.75
C TYR A 36 -14.59 0.34 -12.79
N ARG A 37 -15.54 1.24 -13.03
CA ARG A 37 -16.81 1.30 -12.31
C ARG A 37 -17.93 1.16 -13.31
N TYR A 38 -18.77 0.16 -13.10
CA TYR A 38 -20.05 0.04 -13.78
C TYR A 38 -21.15 0.57 -12.87
N GLN A 39 -21.99 1.45 -13.41
CA GLN A 39 -23.16 1.99 -12.73
C GLN A 39 -24.28 2.20 -13.75
N LYS A 40 -25.49 1.75 -13.41
CA LYS A 40 -26.67 1.99 -14.24
C LYS A 40 -27.09 3.47 -14.16
N PRO A 41 -27.59 4.07 -15.26
CA PRO A 41 -28.01 5.48 -15.30
C PRO A 41 -29.15 5.78 -14.33
N GLU A 42 -30.09 4.84 -14.17
CA GLU A 42 -31.30 4.97 -13.33
C GLU A 42 -31.03 4.82 -11.82
N GLY A 43 -29.76 4.69 -11.42
CA GLY A 43 -29.40 4.34 -10.04
C GLY A 43 -29.48 2.84 -9.77
N GLY A 44 -29.38 2.44 -8.50
CA GLY A 44 -29.35 1.03 -8.10
C GLY A 44 -27.95 0.42 -8.04
N PHE A 45 -27.81 -0.83 -8.50
CA PHE A 45 -26.59 -1.60 -8.31
C PHE A 45 -25.40 -1.03 -9.09
N PHE A 46 -24.24 -0.96 -8.44
CA PHE A 46 -22.97 -0.66 -9.08
C PHE A 46 -21.89 -1.66 -8.63
N PHE A 47 -20.93 -1.91 -9.52
CA PHE A 47 -19.73 -2.67 -9.18
C PHE A 47 -18.48 -1.88 -9.55
N ARG A 48 -17.39 -2.12 -8.81
CA ARG A 48 -16.07 -1.54 -9.07
C ARG A 48 -15.04 -2.64 -9.00
N ILE A 49 -14.14 -2.64 -9.98
CA ILE A 49 -12.92 -3.43 -9.96
C ILE A 49 -11.75 -2.47 -10.01
N GLY A 50 -10.73 -2.72 -9.19
CA GLY A 50 -9.55 -1.89 -9.10
C GLY A 50 -8.30 -2.74 -8.98
N TYR A 51 -7.24 -2.28 -9.61
CA TYR A 51 -5.90 -2.82 -9.50
C TYR A 51 -4.96 -1.69 -9.09
N THR A 52 -4.27 -1.86 -7.96
CA THR A 52 -3.43 -0.84 -7.35
C THR A 52 -2.05 -1.38 -6.99
N PRO A 53 -1.19 -1.72 -7.96
CA PRO A 53 0.17 -2.10 -7.64
C PRO A 53 0.95 -0.90 -7.10
N PHE A 54 1.98 -1.13 -6.30
CA PHE A 54 2.80 -0.05 -5.77
C PHE A 54 4.28 -0.40 -5.72
N PHE A 55 5.11 0.64 -5.78
CA PHE A 55 6.54 0.54 -5.51
C PHE A 55 6.81 0.98 -4.07
N ASN A 56 7.52 0.17 -3.31
CA ASN A 56 8.16 0.63 -2.07
C ASN A 56 9.47 1.32 -2.42
N VAL A 57 9.60 2.55 -1.95
CA VAL A 57 10.74 3.44 -2.16
C VAL A 57 11.39 3.65 -0.79
N PRO A 58 12.37 2.82 -0.42
CA PRO A 58 13.08 2.99 0.84
C PRO A 58 13.93 4.25 0.81
N VAL A 59 13.88 5.05 1.88
CA VAL A 59 14.62 6.33 1.96
C VAL A 59 16.07 6.12 2.40
N ARG A 60 16.40 4.97 3.01
CA ARG A 60 17.75 4.64 3.51
C ARG A 60 18.66 4.16 2.38
N ALA A 61 19.86 4.74 2.29
CA ALA A 61 20.91 4.30 1.37
C ALA A 61 21.22 2.80 1.54
N GLY A 62 21.27 2.07 0.42
CA GLY A 62 21.57 0.62 0.38
C GLY A 62 20.34 -0.31 0.35
N LYS A 63 19.11 0.21 0.48
CA LYS A 63 17.89 -0.58 0.26
C LYS A 63 17.42 -0.48 -1.20
N ILE A 64 16.94 -1.59 -1.75
CA ILE A 64 16.49 -1.70 -3.15
C ILE A 64 14.98 -1.41 -3.21
N TRP A 65 14.54 -0.72 -4.28
CA TRP A 65 13.13 -0.53 -4.57
C TRP A 65 12.44 -1.88 -4.81
N SER A 66 11.24 -2.08 -4.25
CA SER A 66 10.48 -3.31 -4.48
C SER A 66 9.12 -3.02 -5.09
N PHE A 67 8.74 -3.81 -6.09
CA PHE A 67 7.44 -3.73 -6.74
C PHE A 67 6.48 -4.76 -6.15
N ASN A 68 5.29 -4.32 -5.73
CA ASN A 68 4.26 -5.16 -5.13
C ASN A 68 3.04 -5.18 -6.05
N PRO A 69 2.86 -6.26 -6.84
CA PRO A 69 1.79 -6.35 -7.82
C PRO A 69 0.46 -6.85 -7.24
N TYR A 70 0.37 -7.27 -5.98
CA TYR A 70 -0.74 -8.12 -5.52
C TYR A 70 -1.99 -7.37 -5.03
N TRP A 71 -2.04 -6.05 -5.18
CA TRP A 71 -3.14 -5.25 -4.67
C TRP A 71 -4.24 -5.06 -5.71
N ALA A 72 -5.35 -5.79 -5.52
CA ALA A 72 -6.56 -5.66 -6.30
C ALA A 72 -7.77 -5.58 -5.37
N GLY A 73 -8.85 -4.98 -5.84
CA GLY A 73 -10.10 -4.85 -5.09
C GLY A 73 -11.30 -5.03 -5.98
N LEU A 74 -12.33 -5.69 -5.44
CA LEU A 74 -13.65 -5.80 -6.03
C LEU A 74 -14.66 -5.27 -5.00
N SER A 75 -15.56 -4.40 -5.41
CA SER A 75 -16.60 -3.87 -4.54
C SER A 75 -17.95 -3.83 -5.25
N PHE A 76 -19.00 -4.14 -4.50
CA PHE A 76 -20.39 -4.02 -4.94
C PHE A 76 -21.11 -3.02 -4.04
N GLY A 77 -22.06 -2.29 -4.60
CA GLY A 77 -22.87 -1.35 -3.84
C GLY A 77 -24.20 -1.07 -4.50
N LYS A 78 -25.06 -0.34 -3.78
CA LYS A 78 -26.36 0.11 -4.25
C LYS A 78 -26.47 1.61 -4.02
N SER A 79 -26.76 2.35 -5.07
CA SER A 79 -27.08 3.78 -5.07
C SER A 79 -28.58 3.95 -4.96
N PHE A 80 -29.03 4.85 -4.10
CA PHE A 80 -30.43 5.26 -3.93
C PHE A 80 -30.64 6.65 -4.52
#